data_AF-Q4VW62-F1
#
_entry.id   AF-Q4VW62-F1
#
_cell.length_a   1.000
_cell.length_b   1.000
_cell.length_c   1.000
_cell.angle_alpha   90.00
_cell.angle_beta   90.00
_cell.angle_gamma   90.00
#
_symmetry.space_group_name_H-M   'P 1'
#
loop_
_entity.id
_entity.type
_entity.pdbx_description
1 polymer ?
#
loop_
_entity_poly.entity_id
_entity_poly.type
_entity_poly.pdbx_seq_one_letter_code
_entity_poly.pdbx_strand_id
1 'polypeptide(L)'
;PSARPLVPGRARGVTLGGCLTMLATEVGTQGAGRGAAGGILLLEDVGEPPYRLDRALTQLLRAGRLDGVAGIVLGSWARCGPYDQVRAVLVDRLAGLGVPVAEEFGFGHGDSALTMPLGILAELDATAGTLTFEVPATV
;
A
#
# COMPACT_ATOMS: atom_id res chain seq x y z
N PRO A 1 5.26 5.02 14.95
CA PRO A 1 4.84 5.36 13.57
C PRO A 1 5.00 6.86 13.31
N SER A 2 5.72 7.23 12.25
CA SER A 2 5.84 8.61 11.74
C SER A 2 4.89 8.85 10.57
N ALA A 3 3.73 8.18 10.63
CA ALA A 3 2.75 8.13 9.55
C ALA A 3 2.32 9.54 9.15
N ARG A 4 2.29 9.80 7.85
CA ARG A 4 1.94 11.11 7.30
C ARG A 4 1.23 10.98 5.95
N PRO A 5 0.43 11.98 5.54
CA PRO A 5 -0.25 11.94 4.26
C PRO A 5 0.72 12.11 3.08
N LEU A 6 0.60 11.22 2.09
CA LEU A 6 1.04 11.48 0.71
C LEU A 6 -0.12 12.14 -0.06
N VAL A 7 -1.34 11.61 0.08
CA VAL A 7 -2.59 12.25 -0.32
C VAL A 7 -3.53 12.27 0.89
N PRO A 8 -3.96 13.44 1.39
CA PRO A 8 -4.84 13.52 2.56
C PRO A 8 -6.24 13.01 2.24
N GLY A 9 -7.00 12.66 3.27
CA GLY A 9 -8.38 12.21 3.16
C GLY A 9 -8.67 10.97 3.99
N ARG A 10 -9.91 10.47 3.85
CA ARG A 10 -10.41 9.31 4.59
C ARG A 10 -11.00 8.28 3.64
N ALA A 11 -10.79 7.02 3.97
CA ALA A 11 -11.29 5.89 3.22
C ALA A 11 -11.71 4.77 4.16
N ARG A 12 -12.66 3.95 3.72
CA ARG A 12 -13.10 2.76 4.43
C ARG A 12 -13.15 1.60 3.46
N GLY A 13 -12.65 0.45 3.88
CA GLY A 13 -12.59 -0.73 3.02
C GLY A 13 -11.97 -1.93 3.72
N VAL A 14 -12.13 -3.10 3.11
CA VAL A 14 -11.46 -4.31 3.58
C VAL A 14 -9.97 -4.20 3.24
N THR A 15 -9.09 -4.49 4.20
CA THR A 15 -7.65 -4.46 3.99
C THR A 15 -7.19 -5.61 3.10
N LEU A 16 -6.24 -5.31 2.22
CA LEU A 16 -5.58 -6.29 1.36
C LEU A 16 -4.16 -5.79 1.05
N GLY A 17 -3.30 -6.65 0.47
CA GLY A 17 -1.99 -6.22 -0.04
C GLY A 17 -0.86 -7.11 0.42
N GLY A 18 0.32 -6.52 0.65
CA GLY A 18 1.56 -7.20 0.97
C GLY A 18 2.75 -6.61 0.22
N CYS A 19 3.74 -7.46 -0.10
CA CYS A 19 4.93 -7.08 -0.84
C CYS A 19 4.58 -6.71 -2.29
N LEU A 20 4.92 -5.47 -2.70
CA LEU A 20 4.56 -4.90 -4.00
C LEU A 20 5.02 -5.77 -5.17
N THR A 21 6.28 -6.18 -5.18
CA THR A 21 6.84 -6.99 -6.27
C THR A 21 6.24 -8.39 -6.34
N MET A 22 5.85 -8.98 -5.21
CA MET A 22 5.14 -10.26 -5.19
C MET A 22 3.73 -10.11 -5.80
N LEU A 23 2.97 -9.10 -5.39
CA LEU A 23 1.66 -8.80 -5.97
C LEU A 23 1.73 -8.55 -7.49
N ALA A 24 2.77 -7.85 -7.95
CA ALA A 24 3.00 -7.64 -9.38
C ALA A 24 3.35 -8.96 -10.10
N THR A 25 4.15 -9.83 -9.49
CA THR A 25 4.56 -11.12 -10.07
C THR A 25 3.39 -12.10 -10.19
N GLU A 26 2.40 -12.02 -9.31
CA GLU A 26 1.21 -12.86 -9.35
C GLU A 26 0.21 -12.49 -10.45
N VAL A 27 0.33 -11.32 -11.07
CA VAL A 27 -0.60 -10.85 -12.11
C VAL A 27 -0.68 -11.87 -13.26
N GLY A 28 -1.90 -12.32 -13.56
CA GLY A 28 -2.18 -13.29 -14.62
C GLY A 28 -2.12 -14.76 -14.17
N THR A 29 -1.75 -15.03 -12.92
CA THR A 29 -1.82 -16.38 -12.34
C THR A 29 -3.22 -16.70 -11.81
N GLN A 30 -3.54 -17.99 -11.64
CA GLN A 30 -4.81 -18.42 -11.03
C GLN A 30 -4.96 -17.97 -9.57
N GLY A 31 -3.84 -17.77 -8.86
CA GLY A 31 -3.82 -17.30 -7.47
C GLY A 31 -3.95 -15.79 -7.33
N ALA A 32 -3.90 -15.02 -8.42
CA ALA A 32 -4.02 -13.58 -8.37
C ALA A 32 -5.36 -13.18 -7.72
N GLY A 33 -5.31 -12.37 -6.66
CA GLY A 33 -6.52 -11.84 -6.00
C GLY A 33 -7.42 -11.05 -6.96
N ARG A 34 -8.58 -10.55 -6.52
CA ARG A 34 -9.57 -9.89 -7.41
C ARG A 34 -9.25 -8.42 -7.78
N GLY A 35 -8.10 -7.88 -7.38
CA GLY A 35 -7.79 -6.44 -7.46
C GLY A 35 -8.17 -5.70 -6.18
N ALA A 36 -8.04 -4.38 -6.17
CA ALA A 36 -8.19 -3.56 -4.96
C ALA A 36 -9.52 -2.79 -4.85
N ALA A 37 -10.47 -3.02 -5.76
CA ALA A 37 -11.74 -2.30 -5.79
C ALA A 37 -12.48 -2.30 -4.44
N GLY A 38 -12.77 -1.10 -3.91
CA GLY A 38 -13.43 -0.88 -2.62
C GLY A 38 -12.60 -1.21 -1.37
N GLY A 39 -11.34 -1.63 -1.54
CA GLY A 39 -10.46 -2.03 -0.45
C GLY A 39 -9.44 -0.97 -0.05
N ILE A 40 -8.80 -1.19 1.10
CA ILE A 40 -7.63 -0.42 1.54
C ILE A 40 -6.38 -1.26 1.25
N LEU A 41 -5.57 -0.80 0.31
CA LEU A 41 -4.38 -1.53 -0.15
C LEU A 41 -3.15 -1.18 0.70
N LEU A 42 -2.55 -2.19 1.32
CA LEU A 42 -1.33 -2.07 2.11
C LEU A 42 -0.14 -2.54 1.26
N LEU A 43 0.84 -1.67 1.03
CA LEU A 43 2.02 -1.99 0.23
C LEU A 43 3.31 -1.73 1.01
N GLU A 44 4.27 -2.64 0.83
CA GLU A 44 5.64 -2.52 1.30
C GLU A 44 6.57 -3.27 0.35
N ASP A 45 7.88 -3.07 0.45
CA ASP A 45 8.86 -3.88 -0.25
C ASP A 45 10.25 -3.76 0.37
N VAL A 46 11.19 -4.62 -0.06
CA VAL A 46 12.56 -4.64 0.46
C VAL A 46 13.61 -4.93 -0.62
N GLY A 47 14.67 -4.12 -0.65
CA GLY A 47 15.81 -4.34 -1.54
C GLY A 47 15.53 -4.03 -3.02
N GLU A 48 14.40 -3.41 -3.31
CA GLU A 48 13.98 -3.09 -4.68
C GLU A 48 14.29 -1.62 -5.02
N PRO A 49 15.24 -1.33 -5.92
CA PRO A 49 15.59 0.04 -6.29
C PRO A 49 14.40 0.78 -6.95
N PRO A 50 14.40 2.13 -6.99
CA PRO A 50 13.22 2.91 -7.39
C PRO A 50 12.67 2.56 -8.77
N TYR A 51 13.54 2.26 -9.75
CA TYR A 51 13.10 1.88 -11.09
C TYR A 51 12.32 0.54 -11.13
N ARG A 52 12.57 -0.37 -10.17
CA ARG A 52 11.82 -1.63 -10.07
C ARG A 52 10.48 -1.45 -9.36
N LEU A 53 10.43 -0.57 -8.35
CA LEU A 53 9.18 -0.15 -7.73
C LEU A 53 8.27 0.51 -8.78
N ASP A 54 8.82 1.41 -9.61
CA ASP A 54 8.09 2.05 -10.71
C ASP A 54 7.53 1.01 -11.69
N ARG A 55 8.37 0.06 -12.13
CA ARG A 55 7.95 -1.04 -13.00
C ARG A 55 6.80 -1.85 -12.39
N ALA A 56 6.90 -2.21 -11.11
CA ALA A 56 5.90 -3.01 -10.42
C ALA A 56 4.57 -2.27 -10.26
N LEU A 57 4.60 -1.00 -9.82
CA LEU A 57 3.40 -0.15 -9.73
C LEU A 57 2.77 0.08 -11.10
N THR A 58 3.58 0.37 -12.12
CA THR A 58 3.13 0.51 -13.51
C THR A 58 2.46 -0.75 -14.02
N GLN A 59 2.99 -1.93 -13.69
CA GLN A 59 2.37 -3.20 -14.06
C GLN A 59 0.99 -3.38 -13.39
N LEU A 60 0.89 -3.12 -12.08
CA LEU A 60 -0.39 -3.20 -11.37
C LEU A 60 -1.43 -2.22 -11.93
N LEU A 61 -1.03 -0.98 -12.21
CA LEU A 61 -1.87 0.03 -12.86
C LEU A 61 -2.37 -0.42 -14.23
N ARG A 62 -1.45 -0.85 -15.12
CA ARG A 62 -1.81 -1.28 -16.49
C ARG A 62 -2.64 -2.55 -16.52
N ALA A 63 -2.52 -3.41 -15.52
CA ALA A 63 -3.34 -4.60 -15.37
C ALA A 63 -4.70 -4.34 -14.67
N GLY A 64 -5.05 -3.07 -14.39
CA GLY A 64 -6.31 -2.68 -13.74
C GLY A 64 -6.42 -3.15 -12.29
N ARG A 65 -5.29 -3.48 -11.64
CA ARG A 65 -5.29 -4.08 -10.29
C ARG A 65 -5.61 -3.06 -9.20
N LEU A 66 -5.37 -1.79 -9.48
CA LEU A 66 -5.64 -0.67 -8.58
C LEU A 66 -6.99 0.02 -8.88
N ASP A 67 -7.74 -0.46 -9.88
CA ASP A 67 -9.00 0.15 -10.27
C ASP A 67 -10.00 0.11 -9.13
N GLY A 68 -10.56 1.28 -8.80
CA GLY A 68 -11.56 1.44 -7.74
C GLY A 68 -11.02 1.24 -6.32
N VAL A 69 -9.70 1.22 -6.10
CA VAL A 69 -9.14 1.20 -4.74
C VAL A 69 -9.74 2.33 -3.88
N ALA A 70 -10.03 2.08 -2.60
CA ALA A 70 -10.63 3.10 -1.73
C ALA A 70 -9.58 3.96 -1.03
N GLY A 71 -8.43 3.37 -0.68
CA GLY A 71 -7.30 4.05 -0.05
C GLY A 71 -6.05 3.17 -0.04
N ILE A 72 -4.89 3.80 0.20
CA ILE A 72 -3.60 3.10 0.16
C ILE A 72 -2.80 3.44 1.43
N VAL A 73 -2.16 2.43 2.00
CA VAL A 73 -1.26 2.57 3.15
C VAL A 73 0.10 2.01 2.76
N LEU A 74 1.13 2.84 2.87
CA LEU A 74 2.50 2.50 2.49
C LEU A 74 3.31 2.23 3.76
N GLY A 75 3.82 1.02 3.86
CA GLY A 75 4.71 0.57 4.93
C GLY A 75 6.14 1.00 4.67
N SER A 76 7.08 0.11 4.94
CA SER A 76 8.50 0.34 4.77
C SER A 76 8.98 0.01 3.35
N TRP A 77 10.10 0.63 2.99
CA TRP A 77 10.81 0.46 1.71
C TRP A 77 12.28 0.17 2.00
N ALA A 78 12.50 -0.82 2.87
CA ALA A 78 13.82 -1.07 3.44
C ALA A 78 14.82 -1.47 2.36
N ARG A 79 16.02 -0.87 2.36
CA ARG A 79 17.07 -1.13 1.36
C ARG A 79 16.64 -0.87 -0.10
N CYS A 80 15.57 -0.11 -0.33
CA CYS A 80 15.10 0.27 -1.68
C CYS A 80 15.84 1.50 -2.25
N GLY A 81 16.87 2.00 -1.55
CA GLY A 81 17.62 3.20 -1.91
C GLY A 81 17.21 4.42 -1.08
N PRO A 82 17.67 5.63 -1.46
CA PRO A 82 17.28 6.87 -0.81
C PRO A 82 15.76 7.07 -0.88
N TYR A 83 15.14 7.35 0.27
CA TYR A 83 13.68 7.38 0.38
C TYR A 83 13.04 8.51 -0.42
N ASP A 84 13.74 9.63 -0.66
CA ASP A 84 13.27 10.71 -1.54
C ASP A 84 13.03 10.22 -2.98
N GLN A 85 13.87 9.32 -3.49
CA GLN A 85 13.70 8.73 -4.82
C GLN A 85 12.56 7.71 -4.86
N VAL A 86 12.42 6.90 -3.80
CA VAL A 86 11.29 5.99 -3.64
C VAL A 86 9.98 6.77 -3.58
N ARG A 87 9.93 7.82 -2.74
CA ARG A 87 8.77 8.69 -2.58
C ARG A 87 8.39 9.38 -3.89
N ALA A 88 9.36 9.81 -4.70
CA ALA A 88 9.08 10.39 -6.01
C ALA A 88 8.30 9.42 -6.91
N VAL A 89 8.68 8.13 -6.94
CA VAL A 89 7.95 7.08 -7.66
C VAL A 89 6.56 6.86 -7.09
N LEU A 90 6.44 6.75 -5.76
CA LEU A 90 5.15 6.55 -5.09
C LEU A 90 4.17 7.69 -5.39
N VAL A 91 4.64 8.94 -5.34
CA VAL A 91 3.84 10.12 -5.72
C VAL A 91 3.42 10.05 -7.19
N ASP A 92 4.36 9.81 -8.09
CA ASP A 92 4.12 9.79 -9.54
C ASP A 92 3.18 8.65 -10.00
N ARG A 93 3.14 7.54 -9.26
CA ARG A 93 2.28 6.38 -9.58
C ARG A 93 0.95 6.36 -8.83
N LEU A 94 0.88 6.91 -7.62
CA LEU A 94 -0.30 6.75 -6.74
C LEU A 94 -1.09 8.03 -6.50
N ALA A 95 -0.46 9.21 -6.53
CA ALA A 95 -1.17 10.45 -6.18
C ALA A 95 -2.31 10.80 -7.15
N GLY A 96 -2.17 10.40 -8.43
CA GLY A 96 -3.18 10.61 -9.47
C GLY A 96 -4.42 9.73 -9.38
N LEU A 97 -4.46 8.75 -8.45
CA LEU A 97 -5.60 7.85 -8.29
C LEU A 97 -6.82 8.52 -7.63
N GLY A 98 -6.65 9.71 -7.03
CA GLY A 98 -7.74 10.45 -6.40
C GLY A 98 -8.24 9.86 -5.09
N VAL A 99 -7.43 9.01 -4.44
CA VAL A 99 -7.75 8.32 -3.19
C VAL A 99 -6.78 8.72 -2.08
N PRO A 100 -7.15 8.61 -0.79
CA PRO A 100 -6.24 8.86 0.32
C PRO A 100 -5.05 7.89 0.31
N VAL A 101 -3.86 8.42 0.55
CA VAL A 101 -2.60 7.65 0.61
C VAL A 101 -1.80 8.08 1.84
N ALA A 102 -1.54 7.15 2.76
CA ALA A 102 -0.68 7.37 3.91
C ALA A 102 0.68 6.67 3.71
N GLU A 103 1.77 7.29 4.15
CA GLU A 103 3.12 6.72 4.11
C GLU A 103 3.75 6.60 5.50
N GLU A 104 4.82 5.80 5.62
CA GLU A 104 5.59 5.58 6.86
C GLU A 104 4.78 4.94 7.99
N PHE A 105 3.93 3.99 7.62
CA PHE A 105 2.97 3.40 8.57
C PHE A 105 3.58 2.40 9.56
N GLY A 106 4.87 2.08 9.43
CA GLY A 106 5.61 1.28 10.41
C GLY A 106 5.36 -0.23 10.35
N PHE A 107 4.91 -0.75 9.21
CA PHE A 107 4.90 -2.19 8.90
C PHE A 107 5.86 -2.51 7.75
N GLY A 108 6.16 -3.79 7.54
CA GLY A 108 7.10 -4.28 6.52
C GLY A 108 8.49 -4.58 7.09
N HIS A 109 9.51 -4.54 6.25
CA HIS A 109 10.90 -4.88 6.58
C HIS A 109 11.72 -3.81 7.35
N GLY A 110 11.07 -2.97 8.15
CA GLY A 110 11.72 -1.93 8.97
C GLY A 110 11.97 -2.36 10.42
N ASP A 111 12.57 -1.47 11.21
CA ASP A 111 12.80 -1.71 12.65
C ASP A 111 11.50 -1.91 13.44
N SER A 112 10.42 -1.28 12.98
CA SER A 112 9.06 -1.59 13.40
C SER A 112 8.41 -2.55 12.40
N ALA A 113 7.96 -3.70 12.90
CA ALA A 113 7.22 -4.69 12.14
C ALA A 113 5.81 -4.83 12.70
N LEU A 114 5.00 -3.76 12.62
CA LEU A 114 3.60 -3.82 13.02
C LEU A 114 2.88 -4.92 12.22
N THR A 115 2.18 -5.79 12.92
CA THR A 115 1.33 -6.81 12.29
C THR A 115 0.10 -6.14 11.71
N MET A 116 -0.11 -6.29 10.41
CA MET A 116 -1.25 -5.71 9.70
C MET A 116 -2.25 -6.81 9.31
N PRO A 117 -3.44 -6.85 9.92
CA PRO A 117 -4.50 -7.77 9.50
C PRO A 117 -4.97 -7.50 8.08
N LEU A 118 -5.06 -8.55 7.27
CA LEU A 118 -5.65 -8.52 5.93
C LEU A 118 -7.01 -9.24 5.95
N GLY A 119 -7.93 -8.79 5.10
CA GLY A 119 -9.30 -9.32 5.03
C GLY A 119 -10.25 -8.72 6.07
N ILE A 120 -9.84 -7.65 6.76
CA ILE A 120 -10.62 -7.02 7.83
C ILE A 120 -11.05 -5.62 7.40
N LEU A 121 -12.27 -5.23 7.76
CA LEU A 121 -12.78 -3.88 7.52
C LEU A 121 -12.06 -2.85 8.38
N ALA A 122 -11.54 -1.80 7.74
CA ALA A 122 -10.81 -0.73 8.41
C ALA A 122 -11.21 0.66 7.88
N GLU A 123 -10.96 1.67 8.71
CA GLU A 123 -11.01 3.09 8.33
C GLU A 123 -9.57 3.65 8.32
N LEU A 124 -9.19 4.22 7.18
CA LEU A 124 -7.97 5.00 6.99
C LEU A 124 -8.31 6.48 7.13
N ASP A 125 -7.60 7.20 8.00
CA ASP A 125 -7.44 8.64 7.93
C ASP A 125 -5.98 8.95 7.60
N ALA A 126 -5.72 9.22 6.32
CA ALA A 126 -4.38 9.52 5.84
C ALA A 126 -3.88 10.88 6.37
N THR A 127 -4.80 11.80 6.66
CA THR A 127 -4.48 13.13 7.21
C THR A 127 -3.96 13.01 8.62
N ALA A 128 -4.62 12.18 9.45
CA ALA A 128 -4.23 11.92 10.82
C ALA A 128 -3.15 10.83 10.95
N GLY A 129 -2.88 10.07 9.89
CA GLY A 129 -1.92 8.96 9.91
C GLY A 129 -2.42 7.76 10.71
N THR A 130 -3.73 7.49 10.69
CA THR A 130 -4.35 6.41 11.47
C THR A 130 -5.07 5.39 10.59
N LEU A 131 -4.98 4.11 10.98
CA LEU A 131 -5.70 3.01 10.38
C LEU A 131 -6.36 2.23 11.53
N THR A 132 -7.68 2.16 11.53
CA THR A 132 -8.46 1.57 12.61
C THR A 132 -9.24 0.37 12.08
N PHE A 133 -9.07 -0.78 12.72
CA PHE A 133 -9.78 -2.01 12.38
C PHE A 133 -11.10 -2.09 13.16
N GLU A 134 -12.21 -2.40 12.49
CA GLU A 134 -13.54 -2.40 13.11
C GLU A 134 -13.82 -3.63 13.98
N VAL A 135 -13.05 -4.70 13.80
CA VAL A 135 -13.17 -5.95 14.57
C VAL A 135 -11.80 -6.45 15.02
N PRO A 136 -11.73 -7.22 16.12
CA PRO A 136 -10.51 -7.90 16.53
C PRO A 136 -10.01 -8.83 15.42
N ALA A 137 -8.69 -8.85 15.20
CA ALA A 137 -8.06 -9.69 14.19
C ALA A 137 -7.85 -11.14 14.63
N THR A 138 -7.99 -11.42 15.93
CA THR A 138 -7.87 -12.74 16.54
C THR A 138 -9.00 -12.92 17.56
N VAL A 139 -9.53 -14.14 17.65
CA VAL A 139 -10.37 -14.60 18.76
C VAL A 139 -9.52 -15.24 19.85
#